data_AF-A0AAP8T1T9-F1
#
_entry.id   AF-A0AAP8T1T9-F1
#
_cell.length_a   1.000
_cell.length_b   1.000
_cell.length_c   1.000
_cell.angle_alpha   90.00
_cell.angle_beta   90.00
_cell.angle_gamma   90.00
#
_symmetry.space_group_name_H-M   'P 1'
#
loop_
_entity.id
_entity.type
_entity.pdbx_description
1 polymer ?
#
loop_
_entity_poly.entity_id
_entity_poly.type
_entity_poly.pdbx_seq_one_letter_code
_entity_poly.pdbx_strand_id
1 'polypeptide(L)'
;QEKGLTYLFIAHDLSMVKYISDRIGVMYHGKIVELADSDELYNHPMHPYTKSLLSAIPLPDPDYERNRKRIVYDPSQHDYT
;
A
#
# COMPACT_ATOMS: atom_id res chain seq x y z
N GLN A 1 22.69 2.95 -22.02
CA GLN A 1 22.30 1.53 -22.13
C GLN A 1 21.47 1.20 -20.91
N GLU A 2 20.19 0.85 -21.09
CA GLU A 2 19.39 0.21 -20.04
C GLU A 2 19.86 -1.24 -19.87
N LYS A 3 20.02 -1.69 -18.62
CA LYS A 3 20.64 -2.99 -18.30
C LYS A 3 19.65 -4.16 -18.23
N GLY A 4 18.36 -3.95 -18.53
CA GLY A 4 17.34 -5.01 -18.48
C GLY A 4 17.26 -5.72 -17.13
N LEU A 5 17.47 -4.98 -16.04
CA LEU A 5 17.55 -5.54 -14.69
C LEU A 5 16.16 -5.69 -14.07
N THR A 6 15.97 -6.78 -13.33
CA THR A 6 14.78 -7.00 -12.50
C THR A 6 15.12 -6.71 -11.04
N TYR A 7 14.26 -5.94 -10.38
CA TYR A 7 14.43 -5.54 -8.98
C TYR A 7 13.26 -6.03 -8.13
N LEU A 8 13.56 -6.42 -6.89
CA LEU A 8 12.59 -6.62 -5.83
C LEU A 8 12.87 -5.58 -4.74
N PHE A 9 11.88 -4.73 -4.47
CA PHE A 9 11.97 -3.69 -3.46
C PHE A 9 11.03 -4.00 -2.29
N ILE A 10 11.55 -3.94 -1.06
CA ILE A 10 10.79 -4.18 0.18
C ILE A 10 10.84 -2.90 1.01
N ALA A 11 9.67 -2.35 1.31
CA ALA A 11 9.54 -1.13 2.11
C ALA A 11 8.27 -1.15 2.95
N HIS A 12 8.23 -0.27 3.95
CA HIS A 12 7.05 -0.05 4.80
C HIS A 12 6.20 1.14 4.35
N ASP A 13 6.75 2.00 3.49
CA ASP A 13 6.09 3.21 3.02
C ASP A 13 5.57 3.02 1.60
N LEU A 14 4.25 2.90 1.47
CA LEU A 14 3.63 2.73 0.16
C LEU A 14 3.94 3.93 -0.74
N SER A 15 4.00 5.17 -0.21
CA SER A 15 4.09 6.42 -0.99
C SER A 15 5.28 6.44 -1.94
N MET A 16 6.36 5.80 -1.51
CA MET A 16 7.63 5.71 -2.22
C MET A 16 7.63 4.52 -3.19
N VAL A 17 7.03 3.39 -2.79
CA VAL A 17 6.94 2.17 -3.61
C VAL A 17 6.18 2.41 -4.92
N LYS A 18 5.17 3.30 -4.91
CA LYS A 18 4.40 3.68 -6.12
C LYS A 18 5.30 4.11 -7.29
N TYR A 19 6.34 4.88 -7.02
CA TYR A 19 7.17 5.48 -8.06
C TYR A 19 8.32 4.59 -8.52
N ILE A 20 8.61 3.53 -7.77
CA ILE A 20 9.77 2.65 -8.03
C ILE A 20 9.34 1.30 -8.61
N SER A 21 8.13 0.85 -8.30
CA SER A 21 7.67 -0.50 -8.64
C SER A 21 6.59 -0.49 -9.71
N ASP A 22 6.69 -1.41 -10.66
CA ASP A 22 5.61 -1.65 -11.63
C ASP A 22 4.40 -2.33 -10.95
N ARG A 23 4.69 -3.25 -10.02
CA ARG A 23 3.71 -4.06 -9.29
C ARG A 23 4.01 -4.04 -7.80
N ILE A 24 2.97 -4.08 -6.98
CA ILE A 24 3.09 -3.98 -5.54
C ILE A 24 2.35 -5.14 -4.88
N GLY A 25 3.08 -5.91 -4.08
CA GLY A 25 2.51 -6.91 -3.18
C GLY A 25 2.42 -6.36 -1.75
N VAL A 26 1.23 -6.38 -1.16
CA VAL A 26 1.01 -6.03 0.24
C VAL A 26 0.99 -7.30 1.07
N MET A 27 1.76 -7.32 2.16
CA MET A 27 1.84 -8.47 3.06
C MET A 27 1.32 -8.15 4.45
N TYR A 28 0.62 -9.12 5.04
CA TYR A 28 0.18 -9.11 6.43
C TYR A 28 0.40 -10.50 7.04
N HIS A 29 1.01 -10.56 8.24
CA HIS A 29 1.33 -11.82 8.92
C HIS A 29 2.01 -12.88 8.03
N GLY A 30 2.94 -12.45 7.16
CA GLY A 30 3.69 -13.35 6.29
C GLY A 30 2.91 -13.87 5.08
N LYS A 31 1.68 -13.39 4.84
CA LYS A 31 0.86 -13.72 3.66
C LYS A 31 0.77 -12.51 2.73
N ILE A 32 0.79 -12.75 1.43
CA ILE A 32 0.42 -11.71 0.44
C ILE A 32 -1.10 -11.59 0.47
N VAL A 33 -1.58 -10.42 0.87
CA VAL A 33 -3.02 -10.13 0.99
C VAL A 33 -3.56 -9.35 -0.21
N GLU A 34 -2.69 -8.70 -0.97
CA GLU A 34 -3.05 -8.00 -2.20
C GLU A 34 -1.84 -7.92 -3.14
N LEU A 35 -2.09 -8.07 -4.44
CA LEU A 35 -1.09 -7.93 -5.49
C LEU A 35 -1.75 -7.26 -6.68
N ALA A 36 -1.30 -6.06 -7.03
CA ALA A 36 -1.86 -5.27 -8.12
C ALA A 36 -0.76 -4.45 -8.81
N ASP A 37 -1.08 -3.87 -9.96
CA ASP A 37 -0.25 -2.83 -10.57
C ASP A 37 -0.18 -1.62 -9.64
N SER A 38 0.92 -0.87 -9.70
CA SER A 38 1.18 0.22 -8.74
C SER A 38 0.09 1.29 -8.72
N ASP A 39 -0.49 1.65 -9.87
CA ASP A 39 -1.61 2.59 -9.93
C ASP A 39 -2.94 1.98 -9.47
N GLU A 40 -3.17 0.70 -9.76
CA GLU A 40 -4.41 0.02 -9.38
C GLU A 40 -4.51 -0.14 -7.87
N LEU A 41 -3.41 -0.51 -7.20
CA LEU A 41 -3.37 -0.63 -5.73
C LEU A 41 -3.79 0.67 -5.05
N TYR A 42 -3.44 1.82 -5.62
CA TYR A 42 -3.73 3.13 -5.07
C TYR A 42 -5.14 3.62 -5.36
N ASN A 43 -5.61 3.41 -6.58
CA ASN A 43 -6.91 3.90 -7.03
C ASN A 43 -8.06 2.99 -6.60
N HIS A 44 -7.81 1.69 -6.56
CA HIS A 44 -8.82 0.66 -6.27
C HIS A 44 -8.26 -0.42 -5.30
N PRO A 45 -7.79 -0.03 -4.10
CA PRO A 45 -7.37 -1.01 -3.11
C PRO A 45 -8.54 -1.91 -2.73
N MET A 46 -8.35 -3.22 -2.82
CA MET A 46 -9.39 -4.20 -2.53
C MET A 46 -9.36 -4.62 -1.06
N HIS A 47 -8.16 -4.91 -0.54
CA HIS A 47 -8.02 -5.50 0.77
C HIS A 47 -8.14 -4.42 1.89
N PRO A 48 -8.90 -4.65 2.98
CA PRO A 48 -9.10 -3.64 4.02
C PRO A 48 -7.81 -3.21 4.71
N TYR A 49 -6.82 -4.09 4.81
CA TYR A 49 -5.49 -3.75 5.31
C TYR A 49 -4.77 -2.74 4.39
N THR A 50 -4.81 -2.95 3.07
CA THR A 50 -4.24 -2.01 2.09
C THR A 50 -4.91 -0.64 2.18
N LYS A 51 -6.24 -0.60 2.32
CA LYS A 51 -7.00 0.66 2.53
C LYS A 51 -6.52 1.38 3.79
N SER A 52 -6.30 0.65 4.88
CA SER A 52 -5.78 1.20 6.13
C SER A 52 -4.39 1.80 5.95
N LEU A 53 -3.47 1.08 5.30
CA LEU A 53 -2.13 1.56 4.99
C LEU A 53 -2.14 2.82 4.11
N LEU A 54 -2.90 2.83 3.03
CA LEU A 54 -3.02 3.99 2.14
C LEU A 54 -3.60 5.21 2.87
N SER A 55 -4.57 5.01 3.76
CA SER A 55 -5.15 6.10 4.57
C SER A 55 -4.13 6.75 5.52
N ALA A 56 -3.01 6.08 5.82
CA ALA A 56 -1.95 6.59 6.66
C ALA A 56 -0.94 7.47 5.90
N ILE A 57 -0.96 7.48 4.56
CA ILE A 57 -0.08 8.33 3.74
C ILE A 57 -0.45 9.81 3.98
N PRO A 58 0.50 10.67 4.42
CA PRO A 58 0.24 12.08 4.64
C PRO A 58 0.01 12.80 3.31
N LEU A 59 -0.93 13.74 3.28
CA LEU A 59 -1.13 14.61 2.11
C LEU A 59 -0.49 15.98 2.34
N PRO A 60 -0.04 16.68 1.28
CA PRO A 60 0.60 17.99 1.41
C PRO A 60 -0.34 19.10 1.92
N ASP A 61 -1.67 18.91 1.78
CA ASP A 61 -2.67 19.89 2.18
C ASP A 61 -2.82 19.92 3.72
N PRO A 62 -2.47 21.04 4.38
CA PRO A 62 -2.50 21.15 5.84
C PRO A 62 -3.92 21.14 6.44
N ASP A 63 -4.92 21.64 5.70
CA ASP A 63 -6.31 21.67 6.17
C ASP A 63 -6.93 20.27 6.08
N TYR A 64 -6.61 19.53 5.02
CA TYR A 64 -6.95 18.11 4.92
C TYR A 64 -6.26 17.30 6.02
N GLU A 65 -4.95 17.47 6.21
CA GLU A 65 -4.16 16.65 7.14
C GLU A 65 -4.63 16.84 8.60
N ARG A 66 -5.01 18.07 8.99
CA ARG A 66 -5.55 18.35 10.33
C ARG A 66 -6.84 17.59 10.61
N ASN A 67 -7.67 17.37 9.59
CA ASN A 67 -8.98 16.73 9.71
C ASN A 67 -8.97 15.26 9.26
N ARG A 68 -7.80 14.71 8.93
CA ARG A 68 -7.66 13.37 8.36
C ARG A 68 -8.19 12.30 9.30
N LYS A 69 -9.05 11.41 8.78
CA LYS A 69 -9.52 10.21 9.47
C LYS A 69 -8.76 8.99 8.96
N ARG A 70 -7.97 8.36 9.83
CA ARG A 70 -7.32 7.09 9.49
C ARG A 70 -8.33 5.96 9.53
N ILE A 71 -8.26 5.08 8.53
CA ILE A 71 -9.01 3.84 8.51
C ILE A 71 -8.22 2.83 9.36
N VAL A 72 -8.81 2.36 10.45
CA VAL A 72 -8.20 1.32 11.29
C VAL A 72 -8.56 -0.04 10.71
N TYR A 73 -7.54 -0.86 10.45
CA TYR A 73 -7.76 -2.24 10.02
C TYR A 73 -8.15 -3.12 11.21
N ASP A 74 -9.21 -3.92 11.06
CA ASP A 74 -9.64 -4.93 12.02
C ASP A 74 -9.20 -6.33 11.55
N PRO A 75 -8.18 -6.94 12.19
CA PRO A 75 -7.68 -8.25 11.81
C PRO A 75 -8.69 -9.39 11.97
N SER A 76 -9.69 -9.24 12.84
CA SER A 76 -10.69 -10.28 13.10
C SER A 76 -11.61 -10.57 11.91
N GLN A 77 -11.61 -9.67 10.93
CA GLN A 77 -12.41 -9.80 9.70
C GLN A 77 -11.84 -10.82 8.70
N HIS A 78 -10.60 -11.27 8.90
CA HIS A 78 -9.92 -12.19 7.99
C HIS A 78 -9.19 -13.28 8.78
N ASP A 79 -9.33 -14.51 8.31
CA ASP A 79 -8.50 -15.62 8.81
C ASP A 79 -7.21 -15.71 7.97
N TYR A 80 -6.06 -15.50 8.63
CA TYR A 80 -4.74 -15.56 8.00
C TYR A 80 -3.96 -16.83 8.36
N THR A 81 -4.59 -17.74 9.10
CA THR A 81 -3.97 -18.95 9.63
C THR A 81 -3.75 -19.99 8.54
#